data_AF-A0A9Q9C303-F1
#
_entry.id   AF-A0A9Q9C303-F1
#
_cell.length_a   1.000
_cell.length_b   1.000
_cell.length_c   1.000
_cell.angle_alpha   90.00
_cell.angle_beta   90.00
_cell.angle_gamma   90.00
#
_symmetry.space_group_name_H-M   'P 1'
#
loop_
_entity.id
_entity.type
_entity.pdbx_description
1 polymer ?
#
loop_
_entity_poly.entity_id
_entity_poly.type
_entity_poly.pdbx_seq_one_letter_code
_entity_poly.pdbx_strand_id
1 'polypeptide(L)'
;MDGGDGRTAYVDFSTKVSGFDTDIKILETNTHIFIYVSQCEETIHLYDEALRKEIVKNKVRPKKKLVVFCNMKVHENFNDIKNVVLDILRK
;
A
#
# COMPACT_ATOMS: atom_id res chain seq x y z
N MET A 1 30.53 1.34 2.91
CA MET A 1 29.27 0.64 3.22
C MET A 1 28.33 1.70 3.76
N ASP A 2 27.38 2.15 2.95
CA ASP A 2 26.48 3.25 3.32
C ASP A 2 25.12 3.04 2.65
N GLY A 3 24.40 2.02 3.11
CA GLY A 3 23.12 1.57 2.51
C GLY A 3 21.88 1.96 3.32
N GLY A 4 22.05 2.91 4.24
CA GLY A 4 21.01 3.39 5.15
C GLY A 4 20.44 4.72 4.69
N ASP A 5 19.81 4.78 3.52
CA ASP A 5 19.02 5.95 3.16
C ASP A 5 17.64 5.83 3.83
N GLY A 6 17.65 6.11 5.14
CA GLY A 6 16.52 6.08 6.04
C GLY A 6 15.56 7.24 5.79
N ARG A 7 14.97 7.33 4.59
CA ARG A 7 13.82 8.20 4.39
C ARG A 7 12.63 7.63 5.13
N THR A 8 12.36 8.21 6.29
CA THR A 8 11.02 8.15 6.86
C THR A 8 10.13 8.98 5.95
N ALA A 9 9.18 8.34 5.27
CA ALA A 9 8.28 8.98 4.32
C ALA A 9 6.85 8.71 4.75
N TYR A 10 6.03 9.76 4.77
CA TYR A 10 4.62 9.66 5.06
C TYR A 10 3.83 10.20 3.89
N VAL A 11 2.90 9.41 3.40
CA VAL A 11 1.95 9.77 2.36
C VAL A 11 0.56 9.48 2.91
N ASP A 12 -0.33 10.47 2.87
CA ASP A 12 -1.72 10.36 3.34
C ASP A 12 -2.60 11.20 2.43
N PHE A 13 -3.49 10.54 1.71
CA PHE A 13 -4.44 11.19 0.83
C PHE A 13 -5.65 10.30 0.59
N SER A 14 -6.73 10.95 0.20
CA SER A 14 -7.95 10.30 -0.29
C SER A 14 -8.08 10.57 -1.78
N THR A 15 -8.47 9.56 -2.55
CA THR A 15 -8.75 9.69 -3.99
C THR A 15 -9.85 8.74 -4.42
N LYS A 16 -10.42 8.98 -5.59
CA LYS A 16 -11.32 8.02 -6.23
C LYS A 16 -10.50 6.98 -6.99
N VAL A 17 -10.64 5.71 -6.61
CA VAL A 17 -10.08 4.57 -7.35
C VAL A 17 -11.23 3.76 -7.89
N SER A 18 -11.32 3.68 -9.22
CA SER A 18 -12.38 2.95 -9.93
C SER A 18 -13.79 3.37 -9.49
N GLY A 19 -13.98 4.66 -9.20
CA GLY A 19 -15.24 5.27 -8.75
C GLY A 19 -15.47 5.29 -7.23
N PHE A 20 -14.67 4.57 -6.44
CA PHE A 20 -14.83 4.48 -4.98
C PHE A 20 -13.88 5.43 -4.26
N ASP A 21 -14.40 6.15 -3.27
CA ASP A 21 -13.58 6.96 -2.36
C ASP A 21 -12.67 6.02 -1.58
N THR A 22 -11.36 6.28 -1.68
CA THR A 22 -10.32 5.40 -1.17
C THR A 22 -9.32 6.23 -0.38
N ASP A 23 -9.15 5.87 0.88
CA ASP A 23 -8.10 6.41 1.74
C ASP A 23 -6.84 5.56 1.59
N ILE A 24 -5.72 6.21 1.28
CA ILE A 24 -4.42 5.57 1.15
C ILE A 24 -3.42 6.26 2.08
N LYS A 25 -2.86 5.50 3.00
CA LYS A 25 -1.81 5.96 3.92
C LYS A 25 -0.62 5.03 3.85
N ILE A 26 0.57 5.58 3.65
CA ILE A 26 1.83 4.84 3.61
C ILE A 26 2.81 5.52 4.55
N LEU A 27 3.26 4.78 5.56
CA LEU A 27 4.32 5.18 6.47
C LEU A 27 5.52 4.27 6.25
N GLU A 28 6.57 4.81 5.65
CA GLU A 28 7.87 4.16 5.57
C GLU A 28 8.74 4.64 6.74
N THR A 29 9.35 3.69 7.44
CA THR A 29 10.35 3.90 8.49
C THR A 29 11.66 3.25 8.07
N ASN A 30 12.68 3.26 8.92
CA ASN A 30 13.95 2.58 8.65
C ASN A 30 13.79 1.05 8.54
N THR A 31 12.83 0.46 9.23
CA THR A 31 12.68 -1.00 9.36
C THR A 31 11.39 -1.55 8.78
N HIS A 32 10.34 -0.73 8.71
CA HIS A 32 9.00 -1.14 8.30
C HIS A 32 8.42 -0.21 7.25
N ILE A 33 7.53 -0.74 6.43
CA ILE A 33 6.59 0.01 5.59
C ILE A 33 5.20 -0.43 6.02
N PHE A 34 4.42 0.52 6.50
CA PHE A 34 3.01 0.35 6.84
C PHE A 34 2.17 0.91 5.71
N ILE A 35 1.25 0.10 5.19
CA ILE A 35 0.35 0.48 4.10
C ILE A 35 -1.07 0.26 4.58
N TYR A 36 -1.87 1.31 4.51
CA TYR A 36 -3.27 1.30 4.80
C TYR A 36 -4.03 1.73 3.55
N VAL A 37 -4.95 0.89 3.09
CA VAL A 37 -5.89 1.18 2.03
C VAL A 37 -7.28 0.85 2.55
N SER A 38 -8.21 1.79 2.44
CA SER A 38 -9.60 1.56 2.83
C SER A 38 -10.56 2.24 1.87
N GLN A 39 -11.56 1.48 1.42
CA GLN A 39 -12.68 2.00 0.64
C GLN A 39 -13.96 2.19 1.47
N CYS A 40 -13.85 2.28 2.80
CA CYS A 40 -14.92 2.58 3.77
C CYS A 40 -16.27 1.87 3.52
N GLU A 41 -16.53 0.76 4.22
CA GLU A 41 -17.83 0.09 4.16
C GLU A 41 -18.17 -0.74 5.40
N GLU A 42 -19.47 -1.07 5.53
CA GLU A 42 -20.06 -1.96 6.55
C GLU A 42 -19.64 -3.43 6.36
N THR A 43 -19.26 -3.81 5.13
CA THR A 43 -18.73 -5.12 4.76
C THR A 43 -17.25 -5.02 4.38
N ILE A 44 -16.41 -5.84 5.00
CA ILE A 44 -14.95 -5.77 4.86
C ILE A 44 -14.47 -6.95 4.01
N HIS A 45 -13.98 -6.68 2.80
CA HIS A 45 -13.19 -7.66 2.05
C HIS A 45 -11.70 -7.32 2.21
N LEU A 46 -10.98 -8.20 2.92
CA LEU A 46 -9.55 -8.03 3.19
C LEU A 46 -8.69 -8.57 2.05
N TYR A 47 -7.82 -7.71 1.53
CA TYR A 47 -6.86 -7.99 0.45
C TYR A 47 -5.41 -7.78 0.88
N ASP A 48 -5.16 -7.75 2.18
CA ASP A 48 -3.85 -7.52 2.82
C ASP A 48 -2.74 -8.39 2.19
N GLU A 49 -2.97 -9.70 2.19
CA GLU A 49 -2.00 -10.68 1.69
C GLU A 49 -1.82 -10.62 0.16
N ALA A 50 -2.89 -10.28 -0.58
CA ALA A 50 -2.81 -10.12 -2.03
C ALA A 50 -1.92 -8.92 -2.39
N LEU A 51 -2.16 -7.77 -1.76
CA LEU A 51 -1.37 -6.56 -1.99
C LEU A 51 0.08 -6.75 -1.53
N ARG A 52 0.28 -7.37 -0.36
CA ARG A 52 1.60 -7.69 0.17
C ARG A 52 2.41 -8.56 -0.80
N LYS A 53 1.82 -9.62 -1.35
CA LYS A 53 2.47 -10.50 -2.34
C LYS A 53 2.92 -9.73 -3.58
N GLU A 54 2.08 -8.84 -4.09
CA GLU A 54 2.42 -8.04 -5.27
C GLU A 54 3.60 -7.08 -4.99
N ILE A 55 3.63 -6.43 -3.83
CA ILE A 55 4.74 -5.54 -3.45
C ILE A 55 6.05 -6.33 -3.32
N VAL A 56 6.01 -7.49 -2.65
CA VAL A 56 7.19 -8.36 -2.48
C VAL A 56 7.69 -8.87 -3.84
N LYS A 57 6.78 -9.29 -4.73
CA LYS A 57 7.11 -9.75 -6.09
C LYS A 57 7.80 -8.66 -6.91
N ASN A 58 7.39 -7.41 -6.74
CA ASN A 58 7.99 -6.23 -7.39
C ASN A 58 9.34 -5.81 -6.76
N LYS A 59 9.82 -6.50 -5.72
CA LYS A 59 11.11 -6.24 -5.04
C LYS A 59 11.27 -4.80 -4.58
N VAL A 60 10.18 -4.13 -4.20
CA VAL A 60 10.24 -2.77 -3.69
C VAL A 60 10.70 -2.80 -2.24
N ARG A 61 11.78 -2.08 -1.93
CA ARG A 61 12.39 -1.98 -0.58
C ARG A 61 12.55 -3.35 0.12
N PRO A 62 13.24 -4.33 -0.48
CA PRO A 62 13.17 -5.76 -0.10
C PRO A 62 13.74 -6.09 1.28
N LYS A 63 14.44 -5.16 1.93
CA LYS A 63 15.00 -5.32 3.28
C LYS A 63 14.06 -4.86 4.40
N LYS A 64 13.00 -4.10 4.07
CA LYS A 64 12.05 -3.58 5.05
C LYS A 64 10.90 -4.56 5.26
N LYS A 65 10.41 -4.65 6.50
CA LYS A 65 9.22 -5.44 6.83
C LYS A 65 7.98 -4.73 6.28
N LEU A 66 7.05 -5.49 5.70
CA LEU A 66 5.80 -4.95 5.15
C LEU A 66 4.64 -5.31 6.06
N VAL A 67 3.88 -4.30 6.47
CA VAL A 67 2.62 -4.43 7.19
C VAL A 67 1.54 -3.78 6.32
N VAL A 68 0.55 -4.56 5.90
CA VAL A 68 -0.46 -4.12 4.94
C VAL A 68 -1.84 -4.34 5.55
N PHE A 69 -2.66 -3.31 5.50
CA PHE A 69 -4.10 -3.36 5.68
C PHE A 69 -4.75 -2.83 4.41
N CYS A 70 -5.57 -3.63 3.76
CA CYS A 70 -6.18 -3.34 2.48
C CYS A 70 -7.62 -3.82 2.50
N ASN A 71 -8.54 -2.90 2.74
CA ASN A 71 -9.97 -3.12 2.62
C ASN A 71 -10.49 -2.49 1.33
N MET A 72 -11.15 -3.31 0.51
CA MET A 72 -11.71 -2.89 -0.77
C MET A 72 -13.16 -3.35 -0.90
N LYS A 73 -13.97 -2.62 -1.67
CA LYS A 73 -15.38 -2.97 -1.90
C LYS A 73 -15.56 -4.13 -2.87
N VAL A 74 -14.76 -4.18 -3.93
CA VAL A 74 -14.85 -5.21 -4.98
C VAL A 74 -13.47 -5.66 -5.45
N HIS A 75 -13.33 -6.94 -5.80
CA HIS A 75 -12.07 -7.54 -6.23
C HIS A 75 -11.53 -6.94 -7.54
N GLU A 76 -12.43 -6.60 -8.47
CA GLU A 76 -12.09 -6.16 -9.84
C GLU A 76 -11.18 -4.93 -9.85
N ASN A 77 -11.24 -4.11 -8.80
CA ASN A 77 -10.47 -2.87 -8.67
C ASN A 77 -9.10 -3.06 -8.01
N PHE A 78 -8.76 -4.28 -7.59
CA PHE A 78 -7.50 -4.58 -6.90
C PHE A 78 -6.26 -4.15 -7.70
N ASN A 79 -6.31 -4.31 -9.03
CA ASN A 79 -5.19 -3.92 -9.89
C ASN A 79 -4.92 -2.42 -9.88
N ASP A 80 -5.94 -1.58 -9.78
CA ASP A 80 -5.79 -0.13 -9.74
C ASP A 80 -5.15 0.31 -8.43
N ILE A 81 -5.64 -0.22 -7.30
CA ILE A 81 -5.03 0.00 -5.97
C ILE A 81 -3.57 -0.45 -5.95
N LYS A 82 -3.30 -1.66 -6.44
CA LYS A 82 -1.95 -2.20 -6.55
C LYS A 82 -1.03 -1.24 -7.32
N ASN A 83 -1.47 -0.73 -8.46
CA ASN A 83 -0.66 0.16 -9.29
C ASN A 83 -0.38 1.48 -8.56
N VAL A 84 -1.41 2.11 -7.96
CA VAL A 84 -1.24 3.35 -7.18
C VAL A 84 -0.22 3.17 -6.05
N VAL A 85 -0.33 2.09 -5.27
CA VAL A 85 0.59 1.81 -4.17
C VAL A 85 2.01 1.56 -4.67
N LEU A 86 2.19 0.77 -5.73
CA LEU A 86 3.51 0.50 -6.31
C LEU A 86 4.16 1.77 -6.85
N ASP A 87 3.40 2.66 -7.48
CA ASP A 87 3.93 3.92 -8.01
C ASP A 87 4.37 4.86 -6.90
N ILE A 88 3.67 4.90 -5.77
CA ILE A 88 4.11 5.67 -4.59
C ILE A 88 5.43 5.11 -4.04
N LEU A 89 5.53 3.80 -3.88
CA LEU A 89 6.73 3.16 -3.29
C LEU A 89 7.95 3.19 -4.22
N ARG A 90 7.77 3.44 -5.52
CA ARG A 90 8.86 3.56 -6.51
C ARG A 90 9.44 4.97 -6.62
N LYS A 91 8.72 5.99 -6.13
CA LYS A 91 9.24 7.36 -6.01
C LYS A 91 10.30 7.46 -4.91
#